data_AF-A0A1Y0E9T0-F1
#
_entry.id   AF-A0A1Y0E9T0-F1
#
_cell.length_a   1.000
_cell.length_b   1.000
_cell.length_c   1.000
_cell.angle_alpha   90.00
_cell.angle_beta   90.00
_cell.angle_gamma   90.00
#
_symmetry.space_group_name_H-M   'P 1'
#
loop_
_entity.id
_entity.type
_entity.pdbx_description
1 polymer ?
#
loop_
_entity_poly.entity_id
_entity_poly.type
_entity_poly.pdbx_seq_one_letter_code
_entity_poly.pdbx_strand_id
1 'polypeptide(L)'
;MSIRLLEHMRDELIATGIVQNTPEFCHSWLGRSEGYIRVLRYHNTEPSVETLSICSSKLGYYAARLAASDQPDHQAWGERLANLKVLCDRAIAQQSEAVWRAPERMAV
;
A
#
# COMPACT_ATOMS: atom_id res chain seq x y z
N MET A 1 -4.54 -2.32 -13.73
CA MET A 1 -3.84 -3.46 -13.09
C MET A 1 -3.36 -3.03 -11.70
N SER A 2 -4.26 -2.77 -10.73
CA SER A 2 -3.80 -2.29 -9.41
C SER A 2 -4.49 -2.86 -8.18
N ILE A 3 -5.60 -3.60 -8.28
CA ILE A 3 -6.09 -4.37 -7.11
C ILE A 3 -5.09 -5.45 -6.67
N ARG A 4 -4.34 -5.99 -7.63
CA ARG A 4 -3.26 -6.96 -7.37
C ARG A 4 -2.19 -6.41 -6.43
N LEU A 5 -1.97 -5.09 -6.41
CA LEU A 5 -1.03 -4.47 -5.50
C LEU A 5 -1.53 -4.56 -4.05
N LEU A 6 -2.79 -4.19 -3.78
CA LEU A 6 -3.36 -4.31 -2.43
C LEU A 6 -3.43 -5.77 -1.96
N GLU A 7 -3.80 -6.68 -2.85
CA GLU A 7 -3.84 -8.11 -2.53
C GLU A 7 -2.45 -8.66 -2.21
N HIS A 8 -1.44 -8.30 -3.01
CA HIS A 8 -0.06 -8.65 -2.74
C HIS A 8 0.43 -8.11 -1.39
N MET A 9 0.24 -6.82 -1.11
CA MET A 9 0.65 -6.23 0.18
C MET A 9 -0.05 -6.88 1.36
N ARG A 10 -1.36 -7.15 1.24
CA ARG A 10 -2.10 -7.88 2.26
C ARG A 10 -1.48 -9.25 2.50
N ASP A 11 -1.23 -10.01 1.43
CA ASP A 11 -0.73 -11.38 1.54
C ASP A 11 0.67 -11.41 2.17
N GLU A 12 1.52 -10.45 1.82
CA GLU A 12 2.85 -10.27 2.41
C GLU A 12 2.78 -9.93 3.92
N LEU A 13 1.88 -9.04 4.32
CA LEU A 13 1.70 -8.66 5.72
C LEU A 13 1.05 -9.79 6.55
N ILE A 14 0.18 -10.59 5.95
CA ILE A 14 -0.38 -11.78 6.59
C ILE A 14 0.68 -12.87 6.74
N ALA A 15 1.48 -13.12 5.69
CA ALA A 15 2.52 -14.14 5.72
C ALA A 15 3.62 -13.86 6.76
N THR A 16 3.84 -12.59 7.10
CA THR A 16 4.78 -12.16 8.15
C THR A 16 4.16 -12.13 9.55
N GLY A 17 2.84 -12.32 9.68
CA GLY A 17 2.12 -12.19 10.95
C GLY A 17 1.94 -10.75 11.44
N ILE A 18 2.31 -9.75 10.63
CA ILE A 18 2.14 -8.32 10.94
C ILE A 18 0.64 -7.94 10.91
N VAL A 19 -0.14 -8.63 10.09
CA VAL A 19 -1.59 -8.51 9.99
C VAL A 19 -2.21 -9.91 10.13
N GLN A 20 -3.32 -10.03 10.85
CA GLN A 20 -3.96 -11.33 11.07
C GLN A 20 -4.90 -11.73 9.93
N ASN A 21 -5.55 -10.77 9.27
CA ASN A 21 -6.56 -11.06 8.26
C ASN A 21 -6.84 -9.87 7.31
N THR A 22 -7.65 -10.12 6.26
CA THR A 22 -8.03 -9.08 5.29
C THR A 22 -8.79 -7.90 5.92
N PRO A 23 -9.82 -8.11 6.78
CA PRO A 23 -10.50 -7.01 7.47
C PRO A 23 -9.55 -6.05 8.20
N GLU A 24 -8.62 -6.59 8.99
CA GLU A 24 -7.62 -5.81 9.71
C GLU A 24 -6.72 -5.01 8.75
N PHE A 25 -6.26 -5.62 7.64
CA PHE A 25 -5.51 -4.90 6.62
C PHE A 25 -6.31 -3.70 6.08
N CYS A 26 -7.56 -3.93 5.66
CA CYS A 26 -8.41 -2.86 5.13
C CYS A 26 -8.63 -1.72 6.14
N HIS A 27 -8.93 -2.06 7.39
CA HIS A 27 -9.23 -1.06 8.41
C HIS A 27 -7.97 -0.35 8.91
N SER A 28 -7.01 -1.12 9.41
CA SER A 28 -5.86 -0.59 10.13
C SER A 28 -4.73 -0.11 9.23
N TRP A 29 -4.62 -0.62 7.99
CA TRP A 29 -3.54 -0.24 7.07
C TRP A 29 -3.98 0.63 5.90
N LEU A 30 -5.24 0.51 5.47
CA LEU A 30 -5.77 1.34 4.37
C LEU A 30 -6.67 2.48 4.86
N GLY A 31 -7.15 2.45 6.11
CA GLY A 31 -8.14 3.42 6.59
C GLY A 31 -9.48 3.29 5.88
N ARG A 32 -9.84 2.07 5.44
CA ARG A 32 -11.07 1.78 4.69
C ARG A 32 -11.95 0.77 5.44
N SER A 33 -13.16 0.55 4.94
CA SER A 33 -14.05 -0.49 5.50
C SER A 33 -13.47 -1.89 5.26
N GLU A 34 -13.78 -2.85 6.14
CA GLU A 34 -13.25 -4.22 6.09
C GLU A 34 -13.46 -4.93 4.73
N GLY A 35 -14.57 -4.61 4.06
CA GLY A 35 -14.92 -5.14 2.74
C GLY A 35 -14.24 -4.44 1.55
N TYR A 36 -13.35 -3.47 1.77
CA TYR A 36 -12.85 -2.57 0.72
C TYR A 36 -12.25 -3.30 -0.49
N ILE A 37 -11.34 -4.27 -0.29
CA ILE A 37 -10.75 -5.02 -1.42
C ILE A 37 -11.84 -5.82 -2.16
N ARG A 38 -12.86 -6.34 -1.47
CA ARG A 38 -13.99 -7.02 -2.13
C ARG A 38 -14.78 -6.06 -3.02
N VAL A 39 -15.02 -4.84 -2.55
CA VAL A 39 -15.70 -3.78 -3.32
C VAL A 39 -14.89 -3.41 -4.56
N LEU A 40 -13.57 -3.19 -4.43
CA LEU A 40 -12.70 -2.93 -5.58
C LEU A 40 -12.72 -4.06 -6.61
N ARG A 41 -12.69 -5.32 -6.17
CA ARG A 41 -12.81 -6.49 -7.07
C ARG A 41 -14.13 -6.47 -7.82
N TYR A 42 -15.23 -6.24 -7.10
CA TYR A 42 -16.58 -6.27 -7.68
C TYR A 42 -16.76 -5.18 -8.74
N HIS A 43 -16.24 -3.97 -8.49
CA HIS A 43 -16.34 -2.86 -9.44
C HIS A 43 -15.21 -2.82 -10.47
N ASN A 44 -14.23 -3.74 -10.40
CA ASN A 44 -13.01 -3.72 -11.21
C ASN A 44 -12.31 -2.34 -11.18
N THR A 45 -12.26 -1.73 -10.00
CA THR A 45 -11.67 -0.41 -9.79
C THR A 45 -10.33 -0.48 -9.07
N GLU A 46 -9.56 0.57 -9.28
CA GLU A 46 -8.23 0.75 -8.69
C GLU A 46 -8.35 1.45 -7.32
N PRO A 47 -7.49 1.14 -6.32
CA PRO A 47 -7.41 1.95 -5.11
C PRO A 47 -7.01 3.39 -5.44
N SER A 48 -7.60 4.34 -4.71
CA SER A 48 -7.27 5.76 -4.86
C SER A 48 -5.84 6.07 -4.39
N VAL A 49 -5.26 7.14 -4.94
CA VAL A 49 -4.00 7.73 -4.47
C VAL A 49 -4.02 7.95 -2.95
N GLU A 50 -5.11 8.46 -2.39
CA GLU A 50 -5.25 8.65 -0.95
C GLU A 50 -5.07 7.33 -0.17
N THR A 51 -5.70 6.24 -0.63
CA THR A 51 -5.59 4.92 0.01
C THR A 51 -4.16 4.40 -0.03
N LEU A 52 -3.49 4.54 -1.19
CA LEU A 52 -2.10 4.14 -1.35
C LEU A 52 -1.16 5.00 -0.51
N SER A 53 -1.43 6.31 -0.37
CA SER A 53 -0.64 7.23 0.44
C SER A 53 -0.72 6.91 1.93
N ILE A 54 -1.91 6.59 2.44
CA ILE A 54 -2.08 6.13 3.83
C ILE A 54 -1.27 4.86 4.07
N CYS A 55 -1.41 3.88 3.19
CA CYS A 55 -0.69 2.61 3.28
C CYS A 55 0.84 2.81 3.21
N SER A 56 1.32 3.58 2.22
CA SER A 56 2.73 3.93 2.04
C SER A 56 3.33 4.61 3.26
N SER A 57 2.61 5.59 3.83
CA SER A 57 3.06 6.32 5.02
C SER A 57 3.24 5.38 6.21
N LYS A 58 2.25 4.52 6.47
CA LYS A 58 2.32 3.55 7.57
C LYS A 58 3.42 2.52 7.37
N LEU A 59 3.56 1.98 6.16
CA LEU A 59 4.66 1.07 5.79
C LEU A 59 6.03 1.71 6.07
N GLY A 60 6.23 2.95 5.63
CA GLY A 60 7.48 3.69 5.85
C GLY A 60 7.78 3.94 7.33
N TYR A 61 6.77 4.31 8.11
CA TYR A 61 6.91 4.51 9.56
C TYR A 61 7.42 3.24 10.26
N TYR A 62 6.78 2.09 10.02
CA TYR A 62 7.19 0.84 10.65
C TYR A 62 8.50 0.30 10.07
N ALA A 63 8.76 0.48 8.78
CA ALA A 63 10.03 0.12 8.16
C ALA A 63 11.20 0.83 8.85
N ALA A 64 11.11 2.16 9.01
CA ALA A 64 12.14 2.95 9.68
C ALA A 64 12.32 2.55 11.16
N ARG A 65 11.20 2.32 11.86
CA ARG A 65 11.24 1.91 13.27
C ARG A 65 11.89 0.53 13.47
N LEU A 66 11.62 -0.41 12.57
CA LEU A 66 12.17 -1.77 12.63
C LEU A 66 13.63 -1.81 12.20
N ALA A 67 14.02 -1.02 11.19
CA ALA A 67 15.41 -0.88 10.77
C ALA A 67 16.31 -0.29 11.86
N ALA A 68 15.74 0.51 12.78
CA ALA A 68 16.47 1.06 13.93
C ALA A 68 16.65 0.05 15.09
N SER A 69 16.18 -1.19 14.96
CA SER A 69 16.33 -2.23 15.97
C SER A 69 17.59 -3.09 15.73
N ASP A 70 18.21 -3.58 16.80
CA ASP A 70 19.36 -4.49 16.75
C ASP A 70 18.99 -5.96 16.50
N GLN A 71 17.69 -6.27 16.40
CA GLN A 71 17.24 -7.64 16.15
C GLN A 71 17.24 -7.93 14.64
N PRO A 72 17.95 -8.99 14.18
CA PRO A 72 18.02 -9.32 12.75
C PRO A 72 16.64 -9.53 12.11
N ASP A 73 15.69 -10.15 12.83
CA ASP A 73 14.33 -10.36 12.35
C ASP A 73 13.58 -9.04 12.13
N HIS A 74 13.78 -8.07 13.03
CA HIS A 74 13.20 -6.74 12.86
C HIS A 74 13.78 -6.04 11.63
N GLN A 75 15.10 -6.12 11.40
CA GLN A 75 15.72 -5.51 10.22
C GLN A 75 15.18 -6.13 8.93
N ALA A 76 15.06 -7.45 8.87
CA ALA A 76 14.47 -8.15 7.73
C ALA A 76 13.01 -7.75 7.47
N TRP A 77 12.20 -7.58 8.52
CA TRP A 77 10.85 -7.03 8.39
C TRP A 77 10.86 -5.58 7.92
N GLY A 78 11.77 -4.77 8.44
CA GLY A 78 11.95 -3.37 8.04
C GLY A 78 12.20 -3.24 6.54
N GLU A 79 13.10 -4.05 5.99
CA GLU A 79 13.38 -4.11 4.55
C GLU A 79 12.16 -4.53 3.75
N ARG A 80 11.42 -5.55 4.22
CA ARG A 80 10.21 -6.01 3.53
C ARG A 80 9.14 -4.92 3.49
N LEU A 81 8.90 -4.20 4.59
CA LEU A 81 7.97 -3.08 4.63
C LEU A 81 8.43 -1.91 3.75
N ALA A 82 9.74 -1.62 3.71
CA ALA A 82 10.30 -0.60 2.83
C ALA A 82 10.07 -0.95 1.34
N ASN A 83 10.22 -2.21 0.96
CA ASN A 83 9.95 -2.68 -0.40
C ASN A 83 8.47 -2.51 -0.77
N LEU A 84 7.54 -2.87 0.13
CA LEU A 84 6.11 -2.65 -0.09
C LEU A 84 5.77 -1.14 -0.22
N LYS A 85 6.42 -0.28 0.58
CA LYS A 85 6.28 1.17 0.47
C LYS A 85 6.67 1.66 -0.93
N VAL A 86 7.79 1.20 -1.48
CA VAL A 86 8.24 1.56 -2.84
C VAL A 86 7.20 1.18 -3.89
N LEU A 87 6.51 0.05 -3.73
CA LEU A 87 5.43 -0.34 -4.64
C LEU A 87 4.24 0.63 -4.57
N CYS A 88 3.84 1.07 -3.37
CA CYS A 88 2.82 2.10 -3.21
C CYS A 88 3.26 3.42 -3.86
N ASP A 89 4.49 3.87 -3.61
CA ASP A 89 4.99 5.15 -4.12
C ASP A 89 5.03 5.16 -5.66
N ARG A 90 5.41 4.05 -6.28
CA ARG A 90 5.35 3.88 -7.74
C ARG A 90 3.93 3.97 -8.27
N ALA A 91 2.97 3.31 -7.62
CA ALA A 91 1.57 3.35 -8.02
C ALA A 91 0.97 4.76 -7.84
N ILE A 92 1.32 5.45 -6.75
CA ILE A 92 0.94 6.85 -6.52
C ILE A 92 1.50 7.74 -7.63
N ALA A 93 2.78 7.60 -7.95
CA ALA A 93 3.43 8.39 -9.00
C ALA A 93 2.77 8.17 -10.36
N GLN A 94 2.52 6.91 -10.74
CA GLN A 94 1.85 6.55 -11.99
C GLN A 94 0.42 7.13 -12.07
N GLN A 95 -0.38 7.01 -11.01
CA GLN A 95 -1.73 7.56 -10.98
C GLN A 95 -1.72 9.09 -11.02
N SER A 96 -0.82 9.72 -10.25
CA SER A 96 -0.67 11.18 -10.23
C SER A 96 -0.22 11.70 -11.60
N GLU A 97 0.70 10.98 -12.25
CA GLU A 97 1.15 11.26 -13.62
C GLU A 97 0.03 11.17 -14.64
N ALA A 98 -0.78 10.11 -14.59
CA ALA A 98 -1.95 10.01 -15.47
C ALA A 98 -2.92 11.18 -15.28
N VAL A 99 -3.08 11.69 -14.05
CA VAL A 99 -3.94 12.84 -13.75
C VAL A 99 -3.41 14.13 -14.37
N TRP A 100 -2.14 14.51 -14.14
CA TRP A 100 -1.61 15.77 -14.66
C TRP A 100 -1.25 15.70 -16.15
N ARG A 101 -0.98 14.50 -16.70
CA ARG A 101 -0.77 14.28 -18.14
C ARG A 101 -2.07 14.25 -18.95
N ALA A 102 -3.22 14.38 -18.32
CA ALA A 102 -4.47 14.43 -19.06
C ALA A 102 -4.44 15.65 -20.03
N PRO A 103 -4.79 15.49 -21.33
CA PRO A 103 -4.62 16.54 -22.33
C PRO A 103 -5.20 17.90 -21.94
N GLU A 104 -6.34 17.90 -21.24
CA GLU A 104 -7.01 19.11 -20.74
C GLU A 104 -6.23 19.85 -19.65
N ARG A 105 -5.26 19.19 -19.00
CA ARG A 105 -4.38 19.76 -17.97
C ARG A 105 -2.97 20.07 -18.47
N MET A 106 -2.61 19.59 -19.66
CA MET A 106 -1.31 19.80 -20.28
C MET A 106 -1.25 21.04 -21.19
N ALA A 107 -2.29 21.89 -21.22
CA ALA A 107 -2.31 23.08 -22.06
C ALA A 107 -1.07 23.96 -21.79
N VAL A 108 -0.18 24.01 -22.78
CA VAL A 108 0.94 24.96 -22.94
C VAL A 108 0.49 26.03 -23.91
#